data_AF-A0AAD9CIJ0-F1
#
_entry.id   AF-A0AAD9CIJ0-F1
#
_cell.length_a   1.000
_cell.length_b   1.000
_cell.length_c   1.000
_cell.angle_alpha   90.00
_cell.angle_beta   90.00
_cell.angle_gamma   90.00
#
_symmetry.space_group_name_H-M   'P 1'
#
loop_
_entity.id
_entity.type
_entity.pdbx_description
1 polymer ?
#
loop_
_entity_poly.entity_id
_entity_poly.type
_entity_poly.pdbx_seq_one_letter_code
_entity_poly.pdbx_strand_id
1 'polypeptide(L)'
;MASTTACTEAVRLVYPQEVKIDSARKAYKLKLLKDRPETLFADLYKSGEVSNLIFLTDQPLAWHAAISAHYPSVKKEGICNGWKIKIKEERAQQEKSAPTDNNHTLPETDTTPTSGCPAADPEEKEPTGPEPAQDPQLDRAITDLKVKFTELERELVQLRELISQQPAQDTRVQQDSSAISTELTKLRQDRDSNRRELSTVRTEVRELQQDRESHMARLTALTEEVRELREERRSYRRELTALSEELQERERELKSSWTHTQTTTRTL
;
A
#
# COMPACT_ATOMS: atom_id res chain seq x y z
N MET A 1 -34.93 5.99 17.85
CA MET A 1 -35.08 6.17 16.40
C MET A 1 -34.58 4.91 15.73
N ALA A 2 -35.44 4.22 14.98
CA ALA A 2 -35.13 2.93 14.39
C ALA A 2 -34.16 3.11 13.21
N SER A 3 -32.90 2.70 13.39
CA SER A 3 -31.95 2.54 12.29
C SER A 3 -32.43 1.37 11.44
N THR A 4 -33.10 1.69 10.34
CA THR A 4 -33.45 0.72 9.31
C THR A 4 -32.17 0.39 8.55
N THR A 5 -31.54 -0.73 8.89
CA THR A 5 -30.46 -1.32 8.10
C THR A 5 -31.07 -1.83 6.79
N ALA A 6 -31.23 -0.92 5.83
CA ALA A 6 -31.43 -1.29 4.44
C ALA A 6 -30.14 -2.00 4.00
N CYS A 7 -30.18 -3.32 3.93
CA CYS A 7 -29.12 -4.12 3.38
C CYS A 7 -29.08 -3.82 1.87
N THR A 8 -28.29 -2.83 1.46
CA THR A 8 -28.12 -2.45 0.06
C THR A 8 -27.35 -3.55 -0.65
N GLU A 9 -28.09 -4.51 -1.21
CA GLU A 9 -27.53 -5.58 -2.03
C GLU A 9 -26.89 -4.97 -3.28
N ALA A 10 -25.63 -5.30 -3.55
CA ALA A 10 -24.90 -4.75 -4.68
C ALA A 10 -25.53 -5.21 -6.00
N VAL A 11 -25.76 -4.27 -6.92
CA VAL A 11 -26.40 -4.54 -8.21
C VAL A 11 -25.39 -5.22 -9.14
N ARG A 12 -25.75 -6.39 -9.69
CA ARG A 12 -24.89 -7.12 -10.63
C ARG A 12 -24.69 -6.31 -11.92
N LEU A 13 -23.43 -6.12 -12.30
CA LEU A 13 -23.06 -5.40 -13.51
C LEU A 13 -23.04 -6.36 -14.70
N VAL A 14 -24.00 -6.19 -15.62
CA VAL A 14 -24.14 -7.02 -16.82
C VAL A 14 -23.68 -6.23 -18.05
N TYR A 15 -22.70 -6.76 -18.77
CA TYR A 15 -22.22 -6.16 -20.02
C TYR A 15 -23.08 -6.66 -21.20
N PRO A 16 -23.48 -5.77 -22.13
CA PRO A 16 -24.16 -6.17 -23.36
C PRO A 16 -23.28 -7.09 -24.24
N GLN A 17 -23.89 -8.03 -24.96
CA GLN A 17 -23.18 -9.04 -25.77
C GLN A 17 -22.41 -8.43 -26.96
N GLU A 18 -22.80 -7.23 -27.36
CA GLU A 18 -22.19 -6.46 -28.45
C GLU A 18 -20.83 -5.88 -28.04
N VAL A 19 -20.57 -5.77 -26.73
CA VAL A 19 -19.37 -5.13 -26.17
C VAL A 19 -18.28 -6.18 -25.92
N LYS A 20 -17.61 -6.58 -27.02
CA LYS A 20 -16.50 -7.54 -26.98
C LYS A 20 -15.14 -6.93 -26.64
N ILE A 21 -14.97 -5.63 -26.87
CA ILE A 21 -13.69 -4.92 -26.72
C ILE A 21 -13.60 -4.27 -25.34
N ASP A 22 -12.48 -4.44 -24.65
CA ASP A 22 -12.26 -3.92 -23.29
C ASP A 22 -12.43 -2.40 -23.16
N SER A 23 -12.03 -1.65 -24.20
CA SER A 23 -12.24 -0.20 -24.25
C SER A 23 -13.73 0.17 -24.19
N ALA A 24 -14.57 -0.55 -24.94
CA ALA A 24 -16.01 -0.33 -24.95
C ALA A 24 -16.67 -0.76 -23.63
N ARG A 25 -16.14 -1.80 -22.96
CA ARG A 25 -16.59 -2.19 -21.61
C ARG A 25 -16.28 -1.12 -20.56
N LYS A 26 -15.09 -0.52 -20.63
CA LYS A 26 -14.69 0.60 -19.76
C LYS A 26 -15.61 1.81 -19.98
N ALA A 27 -15.90 2.16 -21.23
CA ALA A 27 -16.80 3.26 -21.56
C ALA A 27 -18.23 3.01 -21.04
N TYR A 28 -18.76 1.80 -21.23
CA TYR A 28 -20.07 1.39 -20.71
C TYR A 28 -20.13 1.48 -19.18
N LYS A 29 -19.12 0.92 -18.50
CA LYS A 29 -19.01 0.96 -17.03
C LYS A 29 -18.97 2.39 -16.50
N LEU A 30 -18.18 3.26 -17.12
CA LEU A 30 -18.12 4.67 -16.73
C LEU A 30 -19.44 5.39 -16.95
N LYS A 31 -20.11 5.14 -18.09
CA LYS A 31 -21.44 5.71 -18.36
C LYS A 31 -22.45 5.27 -17.29
N LEU A 32 -22.51 3.97 -17.00
CA LEU A 32 -23.43 3.41 -16.02
C LEU A 32 -23.21 3.99 -14.60
N LEU A 33 -21.94 4.16 -14.20
CA LEU A 33 -21.58 4.76 -12.92
C LEU A 33 -21.95 6.25 -12.83
N LYS A 34 -21.86 6.99 -13.94
CA LYS A 34 -22.29 8.40 -14.01
C LYS A 34 -23.81 8.53 -13.97
N ASP A 35 -24.53 7.63 -14.64
CA ASP A 35 -25.98 7.63 -14.68
C ASP A 35 -26.58 7.25 -13.30
N ARG A 36 -25.84 6.47 -12.50
CA ARG A 36 -26.29 5.96 -11.19
C ARG A 36 -25.18 6.02 -10.12
N PRO A 37 -24.79 7.21 -9.65
CA PRO A 37 -23.65 7.39 -8.75
C PRO A 37 -23.85 6.76 -7.36
N GLU A 38 -25.11 6.67 -6.90
CA GLU A 38 -25.45 6.10 -5.59
C GLU A 38 -25.54 4.56 -5.60
N THR A 39 -25.41 3.92 -6.76
CA THR A 39 -25.53 2.47 -6.87
C THR A 39 -24.19 1.78 -6.68
N LEU A 40 -24.12 0.83 -5.74
CA LEU A 40 -23.01 -0.08 -5.59
C LEU A 40 -23.14 -1.23 -6.60
N PHE A 41 -22.18 -1.35 -7.50
CA PHE A 41 -22.16 -2.39 -8.54
C PHE A 41 -21.21 -3.53 -8.17
N ALA A 42 -21.61 -4.76 -8.49
CA ALA A 42 -20.78 -5.96 -8.39
C ALA A 42 -20.35 -6.43 -9.79
N ASP A 43 -19.06 -6.35 -10.09
CA ASP A 43 -18.45 -6.94 -11.29
C ASP A 43 -18.28 -8.44 -11.07
N LEU A 44 -18.61 -9.25 -12.07
CA LEU A 44 -18.59 -10.71 -11.94
C LEU A 44 -17.40 -11.31 -12.71
N TYR A 45 -16.81 -12.36 -12.14
CA TYR A 45 -15.94 -13.26 -12.89
C TYR A 45 -16.74 -14.06 -13.92
N LYS A 46 -16.05 -14.71 -14.87
CA LYS A 46 -16.68 -15.65 -15.81
C LYS A 46 -17.38 -16.82 -15.11
N SER A 47 -16.99 -17.13 -13.87
CA SER A 47 -17.63 -18.13 -12.99
C SER A 47 -18.97 -17.67 -12.41
N GLY A 48 -19.32 -16.38 -12.53
CA GLY A 48 -20.50 -15.80 -11.90
C GLY A 48 -20.29 -15.31 -10.46
N GLU A 49 -19.09 -15.50 -9.90
CA GLU A 49 -18.72 -14.99 -8.59
C GLU A 49 -18.43 -13.49 -8.62
N VAL A 50 -18.74 -12.79 -7.52
CA VAL A 50 -18.45 -11.36 -7.38
C VAL A 50 -16.94 -11.15 -7.29
N SER A 51 -16.40 -10.40 -8.24
CA SER A 51 -14.98 -10.10 -8.35
C SER A 51 -14.60 -8.75 -7.74
N ASN A 52 -15.40 -7.71 -7.97
CA ASN A 52 -15.10 -6.35 -7.53
C ASN A 52 -16.39 -5.62 -7.20
N LEU A 53 -16.36 -4.81 -6.14
CA LEU A 53 -17.39 -3.82 -5.85
C LEU A 53 -16.93 -2.47 -6.41
N ILE A 54 -17.82 -1.79 -7.13
CA ILE A 54 -17.52 -0.53 -7.81
C ILE A 54 -18.64 0.47 -7.53
N PHE A 55 -18.26 1.68 -7.17
CA PHE A 55 -19.14 2.83 -7.07
C PHE A 55 -18.38 4.09 -7.48
N LEU A 56 -19.10 5.16 -7.80
CA LEU A 56 -18.51 6.45 -8.14
C LEU A 56 -18.50 7.34 -6.90
N THR A 57 -17.39 8.04 -6.65
CA THR A 57 -17.31 8.98 -5.53
C THR A 57 -16.40 10.16 -5.87
N ASP A 58 -16.81 11.34 -5.40
CA ASP A 58 -16.02 12.57 -5.48
C ASP A 58 -15.01 12.69 -4.32
N GLN A 59 -15.11 11.82 -3.31
CA GLN A 59 -14.26 11.84 -2.12
C GLN A 59 -13.50 10.52 -1.94
N PRO A 60 -12.61 10.16 -2.89
CA PRO A 60 -11.89 8.89 -2.82
C PRO A 60 -11.01 8.79 -1.56
N LEU A 61 -10.41 9.90 -1.12
CA LEU A 61 -9.59 9.99 0.09
C LEU A 61 -10.37 9.63 1.36
N ALA A 62 -11.60 10.15 1.50
CA ALA A 62 -12.44 9.90 2.66
C ALA A 62 -12.86 8.43 2.75
N TRP A 63 -13.25 7.84 1.61
CA TRP A 63 -13.59 6.41 1.54
C TRP A 63 -12.40 5.51 1.85
N HIS A 64 -11.22 5.84 1.34
CA HIS A 64 -10.01 5.09 1.68
C HIS A 64 -9.72 5.15 3.18
N ALA A 65 -9.77 6.35 3.79
CA ALA A 65 -9.54 6.51 5.22
C ALA A 65 -10.56 5.69 6.05
N ALA A 66 -11.84 5.74 5.68
CA ALA A 66 -12.88 4.96 6.33
C ALA A 66 -12.65 3.45 6.21
N ILE A 67 -12.34 2.95 5.00
CA ILE A 67 -12.11 1.52 4.77
C ILE A 67 -10.83 1.04 5.48
N SER A 68 -9.75 1.82 5.44
CA SER A 68 -8.51 1.50 6.16
C SER A 68 -8.69 1.52 7.69
N ALA A 69 -9.59 2.34 8.22
CA ALA A 69 -9.92 2.32 9.64
C ALA A 69 -10.69 1.04 10.05
N HIS A 70 -11.55 0.52 9.16
CA HIS A 70 -12.34 -0.69 9.43
C HIS A 70 -11.61 -2.00 9.13
N TYR A 71 -10.64 -2.00 8.22
CA TYR A 71 -9.93 -3.20 7.78
C TYR A 71 -8.41 -3.01 7.92
N PRO A 72 -7.76 -3.63 8.92
CA PRO A 72 -6.32 -3.44 9.20
C PRO A 72 -5.40 -3.91 8.06
N SER A 73 -5.86 -4.89 7.28
CA SER A 73 -5.12 -5.60 6.23
C SER A 73 -5.43 -5.06 4.81
N VAL A 74 -5.65 -3.76 4.69
CA VAL A 74 -5.92 -3.10 3.41
C VAL A 74 -4.64 -2.77 2.65
N LYS A 75 -4.54 -3.25 1.40
CA LYS A 75 -3.48 -2.85 0.47
C LYS A 75 -4.02 -1.90 -0.59
N LYS A 76 -3.40 -0.72 -0.67
CA LYS A 76 -3.65 0.26 -1.72
C LYS A 76 -2.93 -0.14 -3.01
N GLU A 77 -3.65 -0.27 -4.11
CA GLU A 77 -3.08 -0.44 -5.44
C GLU A 77 -3.52 0.73 -6.34
N GLY A 78 -2.55 1.48 -6.87
CA GLY A 78 -2.83 2.50 -7.87
C GLY A 78 -3.22 1.86 -9.20
N ILE A 79 -4.39 2.23 -9.74
CA ILE A 79 -4.77 1.89 -11.12
C ILE A 79 -4.97 3.18 -11.91
N CYS A 80 -4.52 3.19 -13.16
CA CYS A 80 -4.40 4.32 -14.08
C CYS A 80 -5.23 5.58 -13.71
N ASN A 81 -6.57 5.48 -13.76
CA ASN A 81 -7.51 6.60 -13.53
C ASN A 81 -8.51 6.33 -12.39
N GLY A 82 -8.16 5.49 -11.41
CA GLY A 82 -9.09 5.08 -10.35
C GLY A 82 -8.39 4.46 -9.13
N TRP A 83 -9.15 4.08 -8.10
CA TRP A 83 -8.60 3.53 -6.87
C TRP A 83 -9.06 2.09 -6.70
N LYS A 84 -8.11 1.18 -6.46
CA LYS A 84 -8.42 -0.21 -6.10
C LYS A 84 -7.98 -0.47 -4.67
N ILE A 85 -8.92 -0.92 -3.86
CA ILE A 85 -8.69 -1.33 -2.49
C ILE A 85 -8.87 -2.85 -2.44
N LYS A 86 -7.82 -3.57 -2.07
CA LYS A 86 -7.91 -5.01 -1.80
C LYS A 86 -7.99 -5.21 -0.29
N ILE A 87 -9.12 -5.75 0.14
CA ILE A 87 -9.33 -6.18 1.52
C ILE A 87 -8.95 -7.67 1.58
N LYS A 88 -7.95 -8.01 2.39
CA LYS A 88 -7.66 -9.41 2.70
C LYS A 88 -8.34 -9.75 4.01
N GLU A 89 -9.33 -10.63 3.96
CA GLU A 89 -9.88 -11.24 5.16
C GLU A 89 -8.85 -12.26 5.67
N GLU A 90 -8.22 -11.96 6.80
CA GLU A 90 -7.45 -12.96 7.53
C GLU A 90 -8.46 -13.97 8.08
N ARG A 91 -8.69 -15.07 7.35
CA ARG A 91 -9.36 -16.23 7.94
C ARG A 91 -8.53 -16.63 9.15
N ALA A 92 -9.12 -16.46 10.33
CA ALA A 92 -8.62 -16.98 11.58
C ALA A 92 -8.25 -18.46 11.41
N GLN A 93 -6.97 -18.72 11.18
CA GLN A 93 -6.36 -20.01 11.52
C GLN A 93 -6.17 -19.98 13.04
N GLN A 94 -7.29 -20.11 13.75
CA GLN A 94 -7.32 -20.24 15.19
C GLN A 94 -8.10 -21.50 15.53
N GLU A 95 -7.72 -22.62 14.91
CA GLU A 95 -8.07 -23.94 15.38
C GLU A 95 -6.90 -24.88 15.07
N LYS A 96 -6.42 -25.53 16.13
CA LYS A 96 -5.47 -26.66 16.12
C LYS A 96 -3.98 -26.35 16.26
N SER A 97 -3.61 -25.87 17.45
CA SER A 97 -2.65 -26.59 18.29
C SER A 97 -2.89 -26.24 19.77
N ALA A 98 -3.47 -27.20 20.47
CA ALA A 98 -3.73 -27.19 21.91
C ALA A 98 -2.43 -27.15 22.75
N PRO A 99 -2.54 -26.81 24.05
CA PRO A 99 -1.44 -26.38 24.89
C PRO A 99 -0.69 -27.57 25.50
N THR A 100 0.63 -27.47 25.55
CA THR A 100 1.43 -28.30 26.46
C THR A 100 1.68 -27.49 27.72
N ASP A 101 0.92 -27.84 28.76
CA ASP A 101 1.29 -27.62 30.15
C ASP A 101 2.76 -27.97 30.38
N ASN A 102 3.51 -27.06 31.00
CA ASN A 102 4.46 -27.42 32.02
C ASN A 102 4.70 -26.23 32.94
N ASN A 103 4.00 -26.30 34.06
CA ASN A 103 4.28 -25.64 35.32
C ASN A 103 5.79 -25.65 35.65
N HIS A 104 6.35 -24.47 35.93
CA HIS A 104 7.14 -24.31 37.14
C HIS A 104 6.90 -22.93 37.74
N THR A 105 5.99 -22.97 38.72
CA THR A 105 5.88 -22.19 39.96
C THR A 105 7.03 -21.24 40.28
N LEU A 106 6.69 -19.96 40.44
CA LEU A 106 7.16 -19.02 41.48
C LEU A 106 6.17 -17.85 41.43
N PRO A 107 5.53 -17.49 42.56
CA PRO A 107 6.14 -16.45 43.39
C PRO A 107 5.85 -16.63 44.89
N GLU A 108 6.68 -16.00 45.73
CA GLU A 108 6.44 -15.58 47.13
C GLU A 108 7.85 -15.19 47.65
N THR A 109 8.25 -13.93 47.85
CA THR A 109 7.81 -12.94 48.85
C THR A 109 7.27 -13.56 50.13
N ASP A 110 8.16 -13.83 51.09
CA ASP A 110 7.89 -13.64 52.51
C ASP A 110 9.22 -13.35 53.24
N THR A 111 9.38 -12.18 53.86
CA THR A 111 8.91 -11.80 55.19
C THR A 111 9.58 -12.62 56.29
N THR A 112 10.62 -12.03 56.86
CA THR A 112 11.36 -12.50 58.03
C THR A 112 10.47 -12.46 59.28
N PRO A 113 10.38 -13.54 60.08
CA PRO A 113 9.91 -13.44 61.45
C PRO A 113 11.04 -13.73 62.44
N THR A 114 11.30 -12.72 63.27
CA THR A 114 11.25 -12.84 64.74
C THR A 114 11.93 -14.06 65.35
N SER A 115 13.22 -13.90 65.67
CA SER A 115 13.90 -14.70 66.68
C SER A 115 13.54 -14.18 68.07
N GLY A 116 12.82 -15.00 68.84
CA GLY A 116 12.54 -14.77 70.25
C GLY A 116 13.66 -15.34 71.13
N CYS A 117 14.30 -14.47 71.92
CA CYS A 117 15.00 -14.86 73.13
C CYS A 117 14.18 -14.40 74.35
N PRO A 118 14.04 -15.24 75.39
CA PRO A 118 13.23 -14.94 76.56
C PRO A 118 13.93 -14.03 77.57
N ALA A 119 13.09 -13.32 78.31
CA ALA A 119 13.41 -12.48 79.45
C ALA A 119 13.98 -13.27 80.64
N ALA A 120 14.95 -12.67 81.31
CA ALA A 120 15.15 -12.79 82.76
C ALA A 120 16.02 -11.61 83.24
N ASP A 121 15.37 -10.62 83.85
CA ASP A 121 15.93 -9.79 84.93
C ASP A 121 16.44 -10.70 86.08
N PRO A 122 17.39 -10.28 86.95
CA PRO A 122 17.23 -9.04 87.71
C PRO A 122 18.50 -8.22 88.07
N GLU A 123 18.22 -6.96 88.39
CA GLU A 123 18.82 -6.13 89.45
C GLU A 123 20.36 -6.12 89.61
N GLU A 124 20.97 -4.95 89.34
CA GLU A 124 21.87 -4.31 90.31
C GLU A 124 22.11 -2.83 89.99
N LYS A 125 21.29 -1.98 90.61
CA LYS A 125 21.71 -0.87 91.49
C LYS A 125 22.91 -0.02 91.02
N GLU A 126 22.65 1.03 90.25
CA GLU A 126 23.57 2.18 90.14
C GLU A 126 23.14 3.35 91.03
N PRO A 127 24.10 4.09 91.62
CA PRO A 127 23.85 5.11 92.62
C PRO A 127 23.46 6.44 91.98
N THR A 128 22.48 7.07 92.61
CA THR A 128 22.06 8.46 92.41
C THR A 128 23.23 9.41 92.72
N GLY A 129 24.01 9.74 91.68
CA GLY A 129 24.97 10.84 91.69
C GLY A 129 24.29 12.15 91.24
N PRO A 130 24.67 13.30 91.81
CA PRO A 130 24.02 14.57 91.50
C PRO A 130 24.32 14.98 90.05
N GLU A 131 23.23 15.17 89.32
CA GLU A 131 23.13 15.81 88.01
C GLU A 131 24.07 17.02 87.93
N PRO A 132 25.16 16.96 87.14
CA PRO A 132 25.94 18.16 86.87
C PRO A 132 25.09 19.04 85.97
N ALA A 133 24.96 20.32 86.31
CA ALA A 133 24.27 21.31 85.49
C ALA A 133 24.72 21.18 84.03
N GLN A 134 23.87 20.57 83.20
CA GLN A 134 24.12 20.39 81.77
C GLN A 134 24.12 21.76 81.14
N ASP A 135 25.18 22.09 80.40
CA ASP A 135 25.26 23.31 79.63
C ASP A 135 24.25 23.21 78.47
N PRO A 136 23.13 23.97 78.49
CA PRO A 136 22.07 23.86 77.49
C PRO A 136 22.56 24.22 76.08
N GLN A 137 23.72 24.90 75.96
CA GLN A 137 24.35 25.18 74.68
C GLN A 137 24.95 23.92 74.04
N LEU A 138 25.51 23.02 74.86
CA LEU A 138 26.11 21.77 74.39
C LEU A 138 25.04 20.79 73.90
N ASP A 139 23.93 20.65 74.63
CA ASP A 139 22.82 19.77 74.22
C ASP A 139 22.16 20.23 72.93
N ARG A 140 22.04 21.55 72.74
CA ARG A 140 21.54 22.13 71.49
C ARG A 140 22.47 21.84 70.33
N ALA A 141 23.78 22.00 70.52
CA ALA A 141 24.78 21.69 69.49
C ALA A 141 24.80 20.20 69.13
N ILE A 142 24.66 19.31 70.13
CA ILE A 142 24.57 17.86 69.92
C ILE A 142 23.30 17.52 69.13
N THR A 143 22.17 18.15 69.46
CA THR A 143 20.90 17.96 68.75
C THR A 143 21.00 18.42 67.29
N ASP A 144 21.57 19.60 67.04
CA ASP A 144 21.79 20.12 65.68
C ASP A 144 22.73 19.20 64.86
N LEU A 145 23.77 18.65 65.49
CA LEU A 145 24.68 17.71 64.83
C LEU A 145 23.99 16.39 64.49
N LYS A 146 23.14 15.87 65.39
CA LYS A 146 22.33 14.67 65.14
C LYS A 146 21.39 14.87 63.97
N VAL A 147 20.71 16.02 63.88
CA VAL A 147 19.85 16.35 62.74
C VAL A 147 20.66 16.38 61.44
N LYS A 148 21.79 17.08 61.41
CA LYS A 148 22.68 17.11 60.24
C LYS A 148 23.20 15.73 59.85
N PHE A 149 23.52 14.89 60.83
CA PHE A 149 23.96 13.52 60.57
C PHE A 149 22.85 12.68 59.93
N THR A 150 21.62 12.73 60.46
CA THR A 150 20.48 12.03 59.85
C THR A 150 20.17 12.53 58.43
N GLU A 151 20.39 13.82 58.17
CA GLU A 151 20.21 14.39 56.83
C GLU A 151 21.28 13.90 55.85
N LEU A 152 22.55 13.86 56.28
CA LEU A 152 23.64 13.29 55.49
C LEU A 152 23.45 11.79 55.23
N GLU A 153 22.96 11.03 56.22
CA GLU A 153 22.63 9.61 56.04
C GLU A 153 21.54 9.43 54.98
N ARG A 154 20.50 10.27 55.00
CA ARG A 154 19.45 10.28 53.98
C ARG A 154 20.03 10.57 52.59
N GLU A 155 20.90 11.57 52.47
CA GLU A 155 21.55 11.91 51.19
C GLU A 155 22.48 10.80 50.69
N LEU A 156 23.24 10.14 51.57
CA LEU A 156 24.08 9.00 51.20
C LEU A 156 23.26 7.81 50.71
N VAL A 157 22.11 7.53 51.35
CA VAL A 157 21.19 6.47 50.89
C VAL A 157 20.62 6.82 49.51
N GLN A 158 20.23 8.07 49.28
CA GLN A 158 19.76 8.53 47.95
C GLN A 158 20.84 8.43 46.88
N LEU A 159 22.07 8.83 47.18
CA LEU A 159 23.20 8.69 46.27
C LEU A 159 23.51 7.22 45.96
N ARG A 160 23.49 6.35 46.97
CA ARG A 160 23.70 4.91 46.78
C ARG A 160 22.64 4.30 45.88
N GLU A 161 21.38 4.69 46.06
CA GLU A 161 20.27 4.23 45.23
C GLU A 161 20.44 4.71 43.76
N LEU A 162 20.76 5.98 43.55
CA LEU A 162 21.04 6.53 42.21
C LEU A 162 22.21 5.80 41.53
N ILE A 163 23.32 5.59 42.24
CA ILE A 163 24.49 4.86 41.73
C ILE A 163 24.12 3.39 41.44
N SER A 164 23.26 2.78 42.25
CA SER A 164 22.81 1.39 42.03
C SER A 164 21.88 1.25 40.81
N GLN A 165 21.11 2.29 40.48
CA GLN A 165 20.22 2.29 39.30
C GLN A 165 20.95 2.64 38.00
N GLN A 166 22.07 3.34 38.08
CA GLN A 166 22.80 3.85 36.90
C GLN A 166 23.26 2.75 35.92
N PRO A 167 23.80 1.59 36.35
CA PRO A 167 24.17 0.51 35.43
C PRO A 167 23.00 -0.04 34.61
N ALA A 168 21.79 -0.08 35.18
CA ALA A 168 20.59 -0.52 34.47
C ALA A 168 20.17 0.49 33.41
N GLN A 169 20.32 1.79 33.67
CA GLN A 169 20.08 2.82 32.67
C GLN A 169 21.13 2.79 31.56
N ASP A 170 22.41 2.66 31.90
CA ASP A 170 23.50 2.62 30.92
C ASP A 170 23.38 1.41 30.00
N THR A 171 23.06 0.22 30.55
CA THR A 171 22.82 -0.99 29.75
C THR A 171 21.62 -0.83 28.82
N ARG A 172 20.53 -0.20 29.28
CA ARG A 172 19.37 0.09 28.43
C ARG A 172 19.71 1.06 27.30
N VAL A 173 20.40 2.16 27.60
CA VAL A 173 20.84 3.13 26.59
C VAL A 173 21.78 2.47 25.58
N GLN A 174 22.65 1.57 26.03
CA GLN A 174 23.56 0.85 25.16
C GLN A 174 22.83 -0.16 24.26
N GLN A 175 21.80 -0.85 24.78
CA GLN A 175 20.91 -1.69 23.98
C GLN A 175 20.15 -0.87 22.94
N ASP A 176 19.51 0.23 23.34
CA ASP A 176 18.76 1.10 22.44
C ASP A 176 19.67 1.70 21.35
N SER A 177 20.88 2.14 21.72
CA SER A 177 21.88 2.63 20.77
C SER A 177 22.31 1.55 19.77
N SER A 178 22.51 0.31 20.23
CA SER A 178 22.82 -0.81 19.34
C SER A 178 21.66 -1.13 18.39
N ALA A 179 20.42 -1.12 18.88
CA ALA A 179 19.22 -1.37 18.08
C ALA A 179 19.04 -0.29 17.01
N ILE A 180 19.15 0.99 17.40
CA ILE A 180 19.07 2.13 16.48
C ILE A 180 20.16 2.04 15.41
N SER A 181 21.39 1.66 15.79
CA SER A 181 22.49 1.46 14.84
C SER A 181 22.14 0.39 13.80
N THR A 182 21.57 -0.74 14.23
CA THR A 182 21.15 -1.81 13.30
C THR A 182 19.99 -1.41 12.39
N GLU A 183 19.03 -0.64 12.89
CA GLU A 183 17.94 -0.14 12.05
C GLU A 183 18.45 0.89 11.03
N LEU A 184 19.41 1.73 11.43
CA LEU A 184 20.01 2.73 10.56
C LEU A 184 20.84 2.10 9.44
N THR A 185 21.50 0.96 9.67
CA THR A 185 22.18 0.20 8.61
C THR A 185 21.18 -0.45 7.64
N LYS A 186 20.09 -1.05 8.14
CA LYS A 186 19.01 -1.59 7.29
C LYS A 186 18.39 -0.50 6.40
N LEU A 187 18.01 0.64 6.98
CA LEU A 187 17.44 1.75 6.22
C LEU A 187 18.39 2.29 5.14
N ARG A 188 19.70 2.30 5.40
CA ARG A 188 20.70 2.65 4.39
C ARG A 188 20.74 1.64 3.25
N GLN A 189 20.70 0.35 3.57
CA GLN A 189 20.66 -0.72 2.57
C GLN A 189 19.39 -0.65 1.72
N ASP A 190 18.24 -0.43 2.34
CA ASP A 190 16.95 -0.28 1.64
C ASP A 190 16.95 0.94 0.73
N ARG A 191 17.45 2.08 1.22
CA ARG A 191 17.63 3.28 0.40
C ARG A 191 18.50 3.00 -0.82
N ASP A 192 19.59 2.27 -0.66
CA ASP A 192 20.50 1.95 -1.76
C ASP A 192 19.93 0.89 -2.72
N SER A 193 19.07 -0.02 -2.24
CA SER A 193 18.26 -0.90 -3.08
C SER A 193 17.26 -0.11 -3.92
N ASN A 194 16.45 0.73 -3.26
CA ASN A 194 15.44 1.57 -3.91
C ASN A 194 16.07 2.52 -4.94
N ARG A 195 17.27 3.04 -4.66
CA ARG A 195 18.02 3.88 -5.61
C ARG A 195 18.39 3.12 -6.87
N ARG A 196 18.79 1.85 -6.76
CA ARG A 196 19.12 0.99 -7.90
C ARG A 196 17.88 0.66 -8.71
N GLU A 197 16.79 0.25 -8.05
CA GLU A 197 15.51 -0.02 -8.70
C GLU A 197 14.97 1.20 -9.45
N LEU A 198 15.03 2.40 -8.85
CA LEU A 198 14.67 3.65 -9.52
C LEU A 198 15.55 3.95 -10.74
N SER A 199 16.83 3.57 -10.71
CA SER A 199 17.72 3.71 -11.86
C SER A 199 17.29 2.78 -13.00
N THR A 200 16.97 1.53 -12.69
CA THR A 200 16.47 0.54 -13.66
C THR A 200 15.14 0.96 -14.28
N VAL A 201 14.18 1.41 -13.46
CA VAL A 201 12.89 1.88 -13.98
C VAL A 201 13.08 3.10 -14.90
N ARG A 202 14.02 4.01 -14.58
CA ARG A 202 14.33 5.14 -15.46
C ARG A 202 14.93 4.70 -16.80
N THR A 203 15.74 3.65 -16.83
CA THR A 203 16.28 3.12 -18.09
C THR A 203 15.18 2.47 -18.92
N GLU A 204 14.34 1.65 -18.31
CA GLU A 204 13.20 0.99 -19.00
C GLU A 204 12.21 2.02 -19.57
N VAL A 205 11.88 3.07 -18.82
CA VAL A 205 11.00 4.15 -19.31
C VAL A 205 11.60 4.83 -20.55
N ARG A 206 12.92 5.05 -20.58
CA ARG A 206 13.59 5.65 -21.73
C ARG A 206 13.54 4.73 -22.96
N GLU A 207 13.79 3.43 -22.77
CA GLU A 207 13.73 2.42 -23.83
C GLU A 207 12.31 2.31 -24.41
N LEU A 208 11.29 2.22 -23.55
CA LEU A 208 9.88 2.21 -23.98
C LEU A 208 9.48 3.48 -24.74
N GLN A 209 10.04 4.63 -24.36
CA GLN A 209 9.79 5.88 -25.08
C GLN A 209 10.41 5.85 -26.48
N GLN A 210 11.65 5.36 -26.60
CA GLN A 210 12.31 5.18 -27.90
C GLN A 210 11.56 4.18 -28.78
N ASP A 211 11.08 3.07 -28.22
CA ASP A 211 10.28 2.08 -28.92
C ASP A 211 8.97 2.68 -29.43
N ARG A 212 8.28 3.46 -28.58
CA ARG A 212 7.06 4.18 -28.97
C ARG A 212 7.31 5.09 -30.16
N GLU A 213 8.40 5.86 -30.13
CA GLU A 213 8.78 6.76 -31.23
C GLU A 213 9.10 5.98 -32.52
N SER A 214 9.83 4.87 -32.41
CA SER A 214 10.11 3.96 -33.52
C SER A 214 8.83 3.33 -34.12
N HIS A 215 7.88 2.91 -33.29
CA HIS A 215 6.58 2.42 -33.74
C HIS A 215 5.76 3.51 -34.44
N MET A 216 5.74 4.73 -33.91
CA MET A 216 5.04 5.85 -34.55
C MET A 216 5.65 6.18 -35.91
N ALA A 217 6.97 6.19 -36.05
CA ALA A 217 7.63 6.41 -37.33
C ALA A 217 7.27 5.33 -38.35
N ARG A 218 7.25 4.05 -37.94
CA ARG A 218 6.83 2.93 -38.82
C ARG A 218 5.36 3.03 -39.24
N LEU A 219 4.47 3.44 -38.33
CA LEU A 219 3.06 3.64 -38.67
C LEU A 219 2.85 4.77 -39.68
N THR A 220 3.59 5.87 -39.54
CA THR A 220 3.57 6.96 -40.51
C THR A 220 4.09 6.48 -41.87
N ALA A 221 5.20 5.75 -41.91
CA ALA A 221 5.75 5.21 -43.16
C ALA A 221 4.77 4.27 -43.86
N LEU A 222 4.15 3.34 -43.12
CA LEU A 222 3.14 2.42 -43.67
C LEU A 222 1.89 3.16 -44.15
N THR A 223 1.51 4.24 -43.47
CA THR A 223 0.37 5.07 -43.89
C THR A 223 0.63 5.74 -45.25
N GLU A 224 1.85 6.23 -45.46
CA GLU A 224 2.28 6.79 -46.75
C GLU A 224 2.36 5.72 -47.84
N GLU A 225 2.95 4.55 -47.57
CA GLU A 225 3.00 3.44 -48.53
C GLU A 225 1.59 3.03 -48.98
N VAL A 226 0.65 2.91 -48.04
CA VAL A 226 -0.74 2.60 -48.37
C VAL A 226 -1.41 3.72 -49.17
N ARG A 227 -1.04 4.99 -48.94
CA ARG A 227 -1.54 6.12 -49.75
C ARG A 227 -1.01 6.03 -51.18
N GLU A 228 0.27 5.74 -51.37
CA GLU A 228 0.92 5.59 -52.67
C GLU A 228 0.32 4.42 -53.46
N LEU A 229 0.18 3.24 -52.85
CA LEU A 229 -0.46 2.09 -53.49
C LEU A 229 -1.91 2.37 -53.91
N ARG A 230 -2.63 3.21 -53.15
CA ARG A 230 -3.99 3.65 -53.54
C ARG A 230 -3.95 4.60 -54.74
N GLU A 231 -2.95 5.46 -54.83
CA GLU A 231 -2.70 6.36 -55.97
C GLU A 231 -2.41 5.55 -57.23
N GLU A 232 -1.48 4.61 -57.16
CA GLU A 232 -1.10 3.71 -58.25
C GLU A 232 -2.29 2.90 -58.74
N ARG A 233 -3.05 2.29 -57.82
CA ARG A 233 -4.27 1.55 -58.16
C ARG A 233 -5.30 2.44 -58.86
N ARG A 234 -5.42 3.72 -58.47
CA ARG A 234 -6.29 4.67 -59.17
C ARG A 234 -5.76 4.97 -60.58
N SER A 235 -4.44 5.11 -60.76
CA SER A 235 -3.82 5.30 -62.08
C SER A 235 -4.12 4.13 -63.01
N TYR A 236 -3.77 2.91 -62.59
CA TYR A 236 -4.01 1.71 -63.39
C TYR A 236 -5.48 1.52 -63.74
N ARG A 237 -6.40 1.88 -62.83
CA ARG A 237 -7.83 1.83 -63.12
C ARG A 237 -8.22 2.80 -64.24
N ARG A 238 -7.68 4.02 -64.26
CA ARG A 238 -7.93 5.00 -65.33
C ARG A 238 -7.35 4.54 -66.67
N GLU A 239 -6.14 3.98 -66.65
CA GLU A 239 -5.51 3.41 -67.84
C GLU A 239 -6.34 2.25 -68.40
N LEU A 240 -6.76 1.30 -67.55
CA LEU A 240 -7.63 0.20 -67.96
C LEU A 240 -8.96 0.69 -68.57
N THR A 241 -9.58 1.72 -68.00
CA THR A 241 -10.80 2.31 -68.59
C THR A 241 -10.53 2.94 -69.95
N ALA A 242 -9.42 3.68 -70.10
CA ALA A 242 -9.05 4.30 -71.37
C ALA A 242 -8.77 3.26 -72.47
N LEU A 243 -7.99 2.21 -72.15
CA LEU A 243 -7.74 1.11 -73.10
C LEU A 243 -9.03 0.38 -73.47
N SER A 244 -9.94 0.18 -72.51
CA SER A 244 -11.24 -0.44 -72.78
C SER A 244 -12.10 0.41 -73.73
N GLU A 245 -12.08 1.74 -73.58
CA GLU A 245 -12.79 2.66 -74.46
C GLU A 245 -12.18 2.65 -75.88
N GLU A 246 -10.86 2.67 -76.00
CA GLU A 246 -10.15 2.59 -77.28
C GLU A 246 -10.45 1.27 -78.02
N LEU A 247 -10.49 0.15 -77.30
CA LEU A 247 -10.82 -1.15 -77.87
C LEU A 247 -12.27 -1.18 -78.39
N GLN A 248 -13.21 -0.62 -77.64
CA GLN A 248 -14.60 -0.50 -78.08
C GLN A 248 -14.74 0.42 -79.31
N GLU A 249 -13.95 1.49 -79.40
CA GLU A 249 -13.92 2.36 -80.59
C GLU A 249 -13.45 1.59 -81.81
N ARG A 250 -12.32 0.87 -81.70
CA ARG A 250 -11.79 0.03 -82.79
C ARG A 250 -12.77 -1.04 -83.25
N GLU A 251 -13.47 -1.69 -82.32
CA GLU A 251 -14.53 -2.65 -82.66
C GLU A 251 -15.68 -1.99 -83.45
N ARG A 252 -16.09 -0.78 -83.05
CA ARG A 252 -17.13 -0.01 -83.76
C ARG A 252 -16.69 0.43 -85.15
N GLU A 253 -15.44 0.87 -85.30
CA GLU A 253 -14.83 1.22 -86.59
C GLU A 253 -14.76 -0.01 -87.52
N LEU A 254 -14.27 -1.15 -87.03
CA LEU A 254 -14.19 -2.40 -87.79
C LEU A 254 -15.56 -2.87 -88.25
N LYS A 255 -16.56 -2.83 -87.35
CA LYS A 255 -17.94 -3.20 -87.68
C LYS A 255 -18.52 -2.26 -88.74
N SER A 256 -18.29 -0.96 -88.63
CA SER A 256 -18.75 0.04 -89.60
C SER A 256 -18.10 -0.18 -90.98
N SER A 257 -16.79 -0.40 -91.03
CA SER A 257 -16.05 -0.72 -92.26
C SER A 257 -16.57 -2.00 -92.92
N TRP A 258 -16.81 -3.05 -92.13
CA TRP A 258 -17.38 -4.30 -92.63
C TRP A 258 -18.78 -4.12 -93.22
N THR A 259 -19.65 -3.35 -92.55
CA THR A 259 -20.98 -3.06 -93.11
C THR A 259 -20.90 -2.28 -94.42
N HIS A 260 -20.00 -1.29 -94.51
CA HIS A 260 -19.82 -0.47 -95.70
C HIS A 260 -19.35 -1.31 -96.90
N THR A 261 -18.36 -2.18 -96.70
CA THR A 261 -17.85 -3.09 -97.74
C THR A 261 -18.90 -4.10 -98.22
N GLN A 262 -19.77 -4.61 -97.33
CA GLN A 262 -20.90 -5.45 -97.74
C GLN A 262 -21.95 -4.71 -98.57
N THR A 263 -22.32 -3.49 -98.21
CA THR A 263 -23.25 -2.69 -99.01
C THR A 263 -22.70 -2.37 -100.40
N THR A 264 -21.41 -2.04 -100.50
CA THR A 264 -20.77 -1.72 -101.78
C THR A 264 -20.71 -2.93 -102.71
N THR A 265 -20.36 -4.12 -102.20
CA THR A 265 -20.30 -5.35 -103.01
C THR A 265 -21.68 -5.86 -103.46
N ARG A 266 -22.76 -5.51 -102.75
CA ARG A 266 -24.13 -5.90 -103.12
C ARG A 266 -24.79 -4.99 -104.17
N THR A 267 -24.22 -3.81 -104.41
CA THR A 267 -24.80 -2.79 -105.31
C THR A 267 -24.14 -2.78 -106.70
N LEU A 268 -23.07 -3.56 -106.89
CA LEU A 268 -22.38 -3.81 -108.17
C LEU A 268 -22.84 -5.14 -108.76
#